data_AF-A0A2V2UBU1-F1
#
_entry.id   AF-A0A2V2UBU1-F1
#
_cell.length_a   1.000
_cell.length_b   1.000
_cell.length_c   1.000
_cell.angle_alpha   90.00
_cell.angle_beta   90.00
_cell.angle_gamma   90.00
#
_symmetry.space_group_name_H-M   'P 1'
#
loop_
_entity.id
_entity.type
_entity.pdbx_description
1 polymer ?
#
loop_
_entity_poly.entity_id
_entity_poly.type
_entity_poly.pdbx_seq_one_letter_code
_entity_poly.pdbx_strand_id
1 'polypeptide(L)' 'MGTYLGEDPDSQEAVEFLCLAEGAEVRHYEVLSAVTKGIKNKQFSAKVRSILIQKKKHLLLRTQLAKKNATRK' A
#
# COMPACT_ATOMS: atom_id res chain seq x y z
N MET A 1 -11.57 -8.67 7.95
CA MET A 1 -10.78 -7.45 7.73
C MET A 1 -11.77 -6.30 7.65
N GLY A 2 -12.21 -5.77 8.80
CA GLY A 2 -13.42 -4.92 8.86
C GLY A 2 -13.51 -3.96 10.04
N THR A 3 -12.42 -3.73 10.78
CA THR A 3 -12.43 -2.87 11.98
C THR A 3 -11.57 -1.61 11.85
N TYR A 4 -10.91 -1.37 10.71
CA TYR A 4 -9.98 -0.24 10.58
C TYR A 4 -10.56 0.99 9.86
N LEU A 5 -11.79 0.93 9.35
CA LEU A 5 -12.32 1.96 8.44
C LEU A 5 -13.52 2.76 8.98
N GLY A 6 -13.89 2.56 10.25
CA GLY A 6 -15.07 3.19 10.84
C GLY A 6 -16.39 2.65 10.28
N GLU A 7 -17.49 3.36 10.54
CA GLU A 7 -18.84 2.96 10.11
C GLU A 7 -19.08 3.17 8.60
N ASP A 8 -18.35 4.10 7.98
CA ASP A 8 -18.37 4.36 6.54
C ASP A 8 -16.96 4.14 5.94
N PRO A 9 -16.69 2.95 5.38
CA PRO A 9 -15.38 2.63 4.82
C PRO A 9 -15.04 3.39 3.54
N ASP A 10 -16.03 4.05 2.92
CA ASP A 10 -15.85 4.89 1.74
C ASP A 10 -15.69 6.39 2.11
N SER A 11 -15.73 6.71 3.40
CA SER A 11 -15.47 8.07 3.89
C SER A 11 -14.08 8.55 3.48
N GLN A 12 -13.94 9.86 3.24
CA GLN A 12 -12.66 10.47 2.87
C GLN A 12 -11.54 10.10 3.86
N GLU A 13 -11.84 10.15 5.16
CA GLU A 13 -10.90 9.84 6.22
C GLU A 13 -10.43 8.39 6.15
N ALA A 14 -11.33 7.42 5.98
CA ALA A 14 -10.98 6.02 5.83
C ALA A 14 -10.05 5.77 4.62
N VAL A 15 -10.33 6.41 3.49
CA VAL A 15 -9.50 6.31 2.28
C VAL A 15 -8.12 6.95 2.48
N GLU A 16 -8.03 8.07 3.18
CA GLU A 16 -6.75 8.71 3.54
C GLU A 16 -5.90 7.84 4.48
N PHE A 17 -6.53 7.21 5.49
CA PHE A 17 -5.85 6.24 6.34
C PHE A 17 -5.33 5.04 5.54
N LEU A 18 -6.12 4.54 4.59
CA LEU A 18 -5.69 3.46 3.70
C LEU A 18 -4.52 3.88 2.79
N CYS A 19 -4.44 5.15 2.39
CA CYS A 19 -3.27 5.69 1.68
C CYS A 19 -2.02 5.67 2.55
N LEU A 20 -2.12 6.12 3.81
CA LEU A 20 -1.01 6.12 4.76
C LEU A 20 -0.50 4.68 5.01
N ALA A 21 -1.41 3.74 5.23
CA ALA A 21 -1.07 2.34 5.46
C ALA A 21 -0.30 1.72 4.28
N GLU A 22 -0.78 1.87 3.04
CA GLU A 22 -0.06 1.32 1.87
C GLU A 22 1.24 2.08 1.60
N GLY A 23 1.30 3.38 1.89
CA GLY A 23 2.54 4.15 1.80
C GLY A 23 3.63 3.58 2.70
N ALA A 24 3.27 3.28 3.97
CA ALA A 24 4.19 2.64 4.92
C ALA A 24 4.61 1.24 4.45
N GLU A 25 3.68 0.41 4.00
CA GLU A 25 3.98 -0.91 3.48
C GLU A 25 4.89 -0.86 2.23
N VAL A 26 4.61 0.04 1.28
CA VAL A 26 5.50 0.27 0.12
C VAL A 26 6.90 0.57 0.63
N ARG A 27 7.05 1.46 1.62
CA ARG A 27 8.38 1.81 2.13
C ARG A 27 9.09 0.64 2.79
N HIS A 28 8.38 -0.15 3.58
CA HIS A 28 8.93 -1.37 4.18
C HIS A 28 9.41 -2.36 3.11
N TYR A 29 8.61 -2.59 2.06
CA TYR A 29 8.98 -3.50 0.99
C TYR A 29 10.08 -2.96 0.06
N GLU A 30 10.23 -1.64 -0.08
CA GLU A 30 11.39 -1.03 -0.77
C GLU A 30 12.70 -1.32 -0.04
N VAL A 31 12.72 -1.10 1.28
CA VAL A 31 13.86 -1.41 2.13
C VAL A 31 14.16 -2.90 2.09
N LEU A 32 13.14 -3.74 2.27
CA LEU A 32 13.32 -5.19 2.24
C LEU A 32 13.82 -5.67 0.87
N SER A 33 13.30 -5.12 -0.23
CA SER A 33 13.76 -5.43 -1.59
C SER A 33 15.24 -5.11 -1.77
N ALA A 34 15.71 -3.97 -1.24
CA ALA A 34 17.13 -3.62 -1.25
C ALA A 34 17.98 -4.62 -0.45
N VAL A 35 17.56 -4.97 0.76
CA VAL A 35 18.25 -5.94 1.63
C VAL A 35 18.31 -7.33 0.99
N THR A 36 17.23 -7.76 0.31
CA THR A 36 17.19 -9.08 -0.33
C THR A 36 18.18 -9.29 -1.46
N LYS A 37 18.82 -8.23 -1.98
CA LYS A 37 19.89 -8.35 -2.99
C LYS A 37 21.15 -9.01 -2.42
N GLY A 38 21.40 -8.86 -1.12
CA GLY A 38 22.52 -9.52 -0.43
C GLY A 38 22.20 -10.96 0.01
N ILE A 39 20.94 -11.39 -0.10
CA ILE A 39 20.50 -12.72 0.32
C ILE A 39 20.61 -13.67 -0.88
N LYS A 40 21.32 -14.79 -0.73
CA LYS A 40 21.44 -15.85 -1.76
C LYS A 40 20.15 -16.70 -1.89
N ASN A 41 18.98 -16.07 -1.84
CA ASN A 41 17.67 -16.72 -2.00
C ASN A 41 16.82 -15.99 -3.03
N LYS A 42 16.86 -16.47 -4.28
CA LYS A 42 16.16 -15.86 -5.42
C LYS A 42 14.63 -15.89 -5.26
N GLN A 43 14.08 -16.95 -4.67
CA GLN A 43 12.64 -17.09 -4.46
C GLN A 43 12.13 -16.04 -3.47
N PHE A 44 12.87 -15.83 -2.37
CA PHE A 44 12.55 -14.80 -1.40
C PHE A 44 12.60 -13.40 -2.02
N SER A 45 13.68 -13.05 -2.73
CA SER A 45 13.78 -11.75 -3.40
C SER A 45 12.67 -11.55 -4.44
N ALA A 46 12.29 -12.59 -5.19
CA ALA A 46 11.19 -12.52 -6.15
C ALA A 46 9.84 -12.29 -5.47
N LYS A 47 9.58 -12.95 -4.34
CA LYS A 47 8.35 -12.76 -3.55
C LYS A 47 8.27 -11.34 -3.00
N VAL A 48 9.36 -10.81 -2.43
CA VAL A 48 9.43 -9.43 -1.93
C VAL A 48 9.15 -8.42 -3.04
N ARG A 49 9.75 -8.59 -4.22
CA ARG A 49 9.48 -7.72 -5.39
C ARG A 49 8.03 -7.81 -5.86
N SER A 50 7.44 -9.00 -5.89
CA SER A 50 6.03 -9.18 -6.28
C SER A 50 5.09 -8.44 -5.33
N ILE A 51 5.33 -8.56 -4.01
CA ILE A 51 4.52 -7.85 -3.01
C ILE A 51 4.71 -6.33 -3.15
N LEU A 52 5.94 -5.86 -3.33
CA LEU A 52 6.20 -4.43 -3.55
C LEU A 52 5.41 -3.86 -4.74
N ILE A 53 5.34 -4.60 -5.85
CA ILE A 53 4.55 -4.20 -7.03
C ILE A 53 3.06 -4.11 -6.68
N GLN A 54 2.53 -5.08 -5.94
CA GLN A 54 1.12 -5.06 -5.52
C GLN A 54 0.82 -3.86 -4.61
N LYS A 55 1.67 -3.58 -3.62
CA LYS A 55 1.50 -2.44 -2.71
C LYS A 55 1.58 -1.10 -3.43
N LYS A 56 2.47 -0.96 -4.42
CA LYS A 56 2.50 0.24 -5.29
C LYS A 56 1.20 0.42 -6.08
N LYS A 57 0.60 -0.67 -6.59
CA LYS A 57 -0.71 -0.63 -7.26
C LYS A 57 -1.82 -0.22 -6.30
N HIS A 58 -1.86 -0.77 -5.10
CA HIS A 58 -2.87 -0.41 -4.09
C HIS A 58 -2.78 1.05 -3.68
N LEU A 59 -1.56 1.56 -3.44
CA LEU A 59 -1.34 2.96 -3.13
C LEU A 59 -1.83 3.88 -4.26
N LEU A 60 -1.55 3.53 -5.52
CA LEU A 60 -2.04 4.28 -6.68
C LEU A 60 -3.58 4.32 -6.73
N LEU A 61 -4.23 3.17 -6.54
CA LEU A 61 -5.69 3.10 -6.57
C LEU A 61 -6.33 3.92 -5.43
N ARG A 62 -5.77 3.84 -4.22
CA ARG A 62 -6.29 4.55 -3.05
C ARG A 62 -6.07 6.06 -3.15
N THR A 63 -4.92 6.50 -3.64
CA THR A 63 -4.68 7.93 -3.89
C THR A 63 -5.60 8.49 -4.98
N GLN A 64 -5.88 7.72 -6.03
CA GLN A 64 -6.88 8.09 -7.03
C GLN A 64 -8.30 8.19 -6.42
N LEU A 65 -8.67 7.26 -5.54
CA LEU A 65 -9.96 7.29 -4.85
C LEU A 65 -10.07 8.49 -3.88
N ALA A 66 -9.03 8.74 -3.08
CA ALA A 66 -8.95 9.89 -2.17
C ALA A 66 -9.11 11.21 -2.93
N LYS A 67 -8.47 11.33 -4.10
CA LYS A 67 -8.61 12.50 -4.97
C LYS A 67 -10.05 12.67 -5.46
N LYS A 68 -10.69 11.59 -5.94
CA LYS A 68 -12.08 11.62 -6.42
C LYS A 68 -13.04 12.03 -5.30
N ASN A 69 -12.89 11.45 -4.12
CA ASN A 69 -13.75 11.73 -2.97
C ASN A 69 -13.58 13.18 -2.48
N ALA A 70 -12.35 13.71 -2.48
CA ALA A 70 -12.10 15.12 -2.16
C ALA A 70 -12.75 16.08 -3.18
N THR A 71 -12.77 15.74 -4.47
CA THR A 71 -13.39 16.58 -5.53
C THR A 71 -14.90 16.43 -5.66
N ARG A 72 -15.51 15.46 -4.97
CA ARG A 72 -16.97 15.22 -4.98
C ARG A 72 -17.71 16.12 -3.97
N LYS A 73 -16.96 16.70 -3.02
CA LYS A 73 -17.47 17.68 -2.05
C LYS A 73 -17.66 19.06 -2.66
#